data_AF-A0A6P6JBM7-F1
#
_entry.id   AF-A0A6P6JBM7-F1
#
_cell.length_a   1.000
_cell.length_b   1.000
_cell.length_c   1.000
_cell.angle_alpha   90.00
_cell.angle_beta   90.00
_cell.angle_gamma   90.00
#
_symmetry.space_group_name_H-M   'P 1'
#
loop_
_entity.id
_entity.type
_entity.pdbx_description
1 polymer ?
#
loop_
_entity_poly.entity_id
_entity_poly.type
_entity_poly.pdbx_seq_one_letter_code
_entity_poly.pdbx_strand_id
1 'polypeptide(L)'
;MEEEKEVMEEREVDERVVEIEHPLPCLSESDTQRIIKGRDLFGYVGIEAVLDQMRRKTMKAGFEFNIMVVGQSGLGKSTLVNTLFKSKVSRKSCTPNYEEKISKTVHLQSVSHIIEEKGVKMKLTVIDTPGFGDQINNENCWEPIVQYVNEQYEKYLKEELNVNRKKRIPDTRVHCCVYFLPATGHWLRPIDVEFMRRLGKIVSIVPVIAKADTLTLDERLEFKQRIRQDLQANGIRVYPQKEYDEDAEDRILNDKIRENIPFAVVGTDKEHQVNGNKVLGRKTKWGIIEVENVAHCEFAHLRDLLIRSHLQDLKDVAHNIHYETYRVKRLNESNANGVALSPLTLENGTLEKSDTESHL
;
A
#
# COMPACT_ATOMS: atom_id res chain seq x y z
N MET A 1 -10.00 65.10 29.57
CA MET A 1 -11.38 65.46 29.89
C MET A 1 -12.06 65.70 28.56
N GLU A 2 -12.27 64.61 27.82
CA GLU A 2 -13.53 63.82 27.85
C GLU A 2 -14.64 64.69 27.23
N GLU A 3 -14.72 64.73 25.89
CA GLU A 3 -15.58 63.86 25.05
C GLU A 3 -17.07 63.97 25.42
N GLU A 4 -17.73 64.94 24.80
CA GLU A 4 -19.18 65.05 24.74
C GLU A 4 -19.72 64.47 23.43
N LYS A 5 -20.48 63.38 23.59
CA LYS A 5 -21.69 62.95 22.87
C LYS A 5 -22.05 63.69 21.58
N GLU A 6 -22.13 62.93 20.49
CA GLU A 6 -23.15 63.14 19.47
C GLU A 6 -23.84 61.81 19.12
N VAL A 7 -25.15 61.94 18.91
CA VAL A 7 -26.16 60.90 18.76
C VAL A 7 -26.08 60.31 17.34
N MET A 8 -26.01 58.97 17.23
CA MET A 8 -26.08 58.25 15.95
C MET A 8 -27.40 57.49 15.88
N GLU A 9 -28.24 57.85 14.91
CA GLU A 9 -29.43 57.12 14.51
C GLU A 9 -29.29 56.74 13.01
N GLU A 10 -29.35 55.43 12.78
CA GLU A 10 -29.83 54.71 11.59
C GLU A 10 -29.29 55.05 10.19
N ARG A 11 -28.40 54.18 9.68
CA ARG A 11 -28.53 53.59 8.34
C ARG A 11 -28.10 52.13 8.37
N GLU A 12 -29.06 51.23 8.19
CA GLU A 12 -28.84 49.83 7.85
C GLU A 12 -27.99 49.72 6.57
N VAL A 13 -26.86 49.02 6.65
CA VAL A 13 -26.11 48.55 5.48
C VAL A 13 -26.16 47.04 5.51
N ASP A 14 -27.02 46.51 4.66
CA ASP A 14 -27.22 45.09 4.36
C ASP A 14 -26.05 44.62 3.46
N GLU A 15 -24.89 44.29 4.04
CA GLU A 15 -23.79 43.63 3.32
C GLU A 15 -24.06 42.13 3.21
N ARG A 16 -24.75 41.77 2.12
CA ARG A 16 -24.90 40.39 1.66
C ARG A 16 -23.54 39.84 1.23
N VAL A 17 -23.01 38.93 2.04
CA VAL A 17 -21.94 38.01 1.64
C VAL A 17 -22.51 37.11 0.53
N VAL A 18 -22.12 37.35 -0.71
CA VAL A 18 -22.41 36.46 -1.83
C VAL A 18 -21.42 35.29 -1.76
N GLU A 19 -21.88 34.18 -1.20
CA GLU A 19 -21.26 32.87 -1.42
C GLU A 19 -21.33 32.57 -2.93
N ILE A 20 -20.17 32.58 -3.60
CA ILE A 20 -20.06 32.08 -4.97
C ILE A 20 -19.98 30.56 -4.87
N GLU A 21 -21.14 29.91 -4.80
CA GLU A 21 -21.28 28.50 -5.15
C GLU A 21 -20.95 28.34 -6.64
N HIS A 22 -19.84 27.67 -6.95
CA HIS A 22 -19.61 27.11 -8.28
C HIS A 22 -20.27 25.72 -8.34
N PRO A 23 -21.34 25.51 -9.11
CA PRO A 23 -21.89 24.17 -9.31
C PRO A 23 -20.98 23.41 -10.27
N LEU A 24 -20.49 22.25 -9.84
CA LEU A 24 -19.91 21.24 -10.72
C LEU A 24 -20.99 20.77 -11.72
N PRO A 25 -20.80 20.89 -13.05
CA PRO A 25 -21.77 20.35 -13.99
C PRO A 25 -21.64 18.82 -14.03
N CYS A 26 -22.74 18.16 -13.72
CA CYS A 26 -23.01 16.77 -14.04
C CYS A 26 -22.85 16.54 -15.56
N LEU A 27 -21.86 15.73 -15.95
CA LEU A 27 -21.69 15.28 -17.33
C LEU A 27 -22.67 14.15 -17.61
N SER A 28 -23.74 14.48 -18.33
CA SER A 28 -24.58 13.52 -19.04
C SER A 28 -23.86 13.05 -20.30
N GLU A 29 -23.89 11.73 -20.53
CA GLU A 29 -23.43 11.10 -21.75
C GLU A 29 -24.23 11.61 -22.96
N SER A 30 -23.53 12.17 -23.94
CA SER A 30 -24.01 12.20 -25.32
C SER A 30 -22.83 12.23 -26.28
N ASP A 31 -22.74 11.18 -27.09
CA ASP A 31 -21.88 11.09 -28.28
C ASP A 31 -22.05 12.36 -29.12
N THR A 32 -21.05 13.23 -29.10
CA THR A 32 -20.96 14.35 -30.03
C THR A 32 -19.61 14.26 -30.73
N GLN A 33 -19.63 13.78 -31.98
CA GLN A 33 -18.53 13.99 -32.93
C GLN A 33 -18.29 15.49 -33.05
N ARG A 34 -17.27 16.02 -32.37
CA ARG A 34 -16.88 17.42 -32.49
C ARG A 34 -16.23 17.64 -33.85
N ILE A 35 -17.01 18.24 -34.76
CA ILE A 35 -16.51 18.80 -36.02
C ILE A 35 -15.57 19.96 -35.67
N ILE A 36 -14.29 19.79 -35.93
CA ILE A 36 -13.26 20.82 -35.73
C ILE A 36 -13.53 21.96 -36.73
N LYS A 37 -13.88 23.16 -36.24
CA LYS A 37 -13.96 24.37 -37.07
C LYS A 37 -12.54 24.88 -37.33
N GLY A 38 -12.23 25.17 -38.60
CA GLY A 38 -10.87 25.41 -39.12
C GLY A 38 -10.11 26.67 -38.66
N ARG A 39 -10.37 27.19 -37.45
CA ARG A 39 -9.59 28.28 -36.85
C ARG A 39 -8.69 27.85 -35.66
N ASP A 40 -8.83 26.62 -35.17
CA ASP A 40 -7.98 26.07 -34.07
C ASP A 40 -6.77 25.23 -34.57
N LEU A 41 -6.50 25.25 -35.87
CA LEU A 41 -5.57 24.31 -36.52
C LEU A 41 -4.07 24.58 -36.27
N PHE A 42 -3.70 25.68 -35.60
CA PHE A 42 -2.30 26.09 -35.38
C PHE A 42 -1.84 26.10 -33.91
N GLY A 43 -2.55 25.40 -33.01
CA GLY A 43 -2.14 25.31 -31.60
C GLY A 43 -2.67 24.12 -30.82
N TYR A 44 -3.63 23.35 -31.36
CA TYR A 44 -4.17 22.19 -30.66
C TYR A 44 -3.26 20.96 -30.84
N VAL A 45 -2.30 20.79 -29.92
CA VAL A 45 -1.36 19.66 -29.90
C VAL A 45 -2.05 18.35 -29.46
N GLY A 46 -3.23 18.43 -28.84
CA GLY A 46 -4.01 17.26 -28.44
C GLY A 46 -3.41 16.45 -27.27
N ILE A 47 -2.49 17.05 -26.49
CA ILE A 47 -1.84 16.40 -25.33
C ILE A 47 -2.87 15.97 -24.27
N GLU A 48 -3.99 16.69 -24.14
CA GLU A 48 -5.09 16.32 -23.25
C GLU A 48 -5.65 14.91 -23.57
N ALA A 49 -5.67 14.51 -24.84
CA ALA A 49 -6.11 13.17 -25.24
C ALA A 49 -5.15 12.07 -24.78
N VAL A 50 -3.89 12.38 -24.44
CA VAL A 50 -2.94 11.41 -23.87
C VAL A 50 -3.39 10.96 -22.49
N LEU A 51 -3.94 11.86 -21.67
CA LEU A 51 -4.48 11.50 -20.35
C LEU A 51 -5.64 10.52 -20.49
N ASP A 52 -6.54 10.75 -21.45
CA ASP A 52 -7.64 9.83 -21.75
C ASP A 52 -7.15 8.50 -22.32
N GLN A 53 -6.13 8.51 -23.17
CA GLN A 53 -5.52 7.29 -23.69
C GLN A 53 -4.84 6.48 -22.58
N MET A 54 -4.10 7.13 -21.69
CA MET A 54 -3.50 6.52 -20.51
C MET A 54 -4.59 5.94 -19.61
N ARG A 55 -5.65 6.71 -19.31
CA ARG A 55 -6.78 6.24 -18.52
C ARG A 55 -7.45 5.01 -19.12
N ARG A 56 -7.75 5.01 -20.43
CA ARG A 56 -8.35 3.86 -21.14
C ARG A 56 -7.42 2.65 -21.16
N LYS A 57 -6.12 2.85 -21.36
CA LYS A 57 -5.11 1.79 -21.34
C LYS A 57 -5.02 1.17 -19.94
N THR A 58 -5.01 2.02 -18.92
CA THR A 58 -4.96 1.63 -17.51
C THR A 58 -6.24 0.92 -17.06
N MET A 59 -7.42 1.36 -17.51
CA MET A 59 -8.69 0.67 -17.28
C MET A 59 -8.72 -0.74 -17.88
N LYS A 60 -8.22 -0.90 -19.11
CA LYS A 60 -8.11 -2.21 -19.78
C LYS A 60 -7.05 -3.11 -19.15
N ALA A 61 -5.96 -2.50 -18.68
CA ALA A 61 -4.89 -3.20 -18.00
C ALA A 61 -5.34 -3.69 -16.61
N GLY A 62 -5.99 -2.84 -15.83
CA GLY A 62 -6.21 -3.07 -14.41
C GLY A 62 -4.92 -3.06 -13.60
N PHE A 63 -5.06 -3.11 -12.28
CA PHE A 63 -3.95 -2.99 -11.33
C PHE A 63 -3.77 -4.26 -10.51
N GLU A 64 -2.54 -4.56 -10.13
CA GLU A 64 -2.23 -5.63 -9.18
C GLU A 64 -1.65 -4.99 -7.93
N PHE A 65 -2.19 -5.32 -6.76
CA PHE A 65 -1.71 -4.84 -5.48
C PHE A 65 -1.66 -5.99 -4.47
N ASN A 66 -0.44 -6.36 -4.08
CA ASN A 66 -0.18 -7.40 -3.11
C ASN A 66 0.18 -6.81 -1.74
N ILE A 67 -0.57 -7.18 -0.71
CA ILE A 67 -0.35 -6.81 0.69
C ILE A 67 -0.01 -8.07 1.47
N MET A 68 0.95 -7.99 2.39
CA MET A 68 1.27 -9.07 3.31
C MET A 68 0.88 -8.66 4.73
N VAL A 69 0.23 -9.56 5.49
CA VAL A 69 -0.06 -9.33 6.91
C VAL A 69 0.90 -10.15 7.77
N VAL A 70 1.60 -9.51 8.71
CA VAL A 70 2.63 -10.14 9.56
C VAL A 70 2.38 -9.78 11.01
N GLY A 71 2.62 -10.71 11.93
CA GLY A 71 2.50 -10.47 13.37
C GLY A 71 2.32 -11.75 14.17
N GLN A 72 2.31 -11.62 15.50
CA GLN A 72 2.08 -12.76 16.39
C GLN A 72 0.76 -13.49 16.09
N SER A 73 0.73 -14.78 16.42
CA SER A 73 -0.49 -15.59 16.43
C SER A 73 -1.58 -14.95 17.29
N GLY A 74 -2.85 -15.09 16.88
CA GLY A 74 -3.98 -14.62 17.67
C GLY A 74 -4.23 -13.10 17.70
N LEU A 75 -3.47 -12.30 16.95
CA LEU A 75 -3.69 -10.84 16.82
C LEU A 75 -4.86 -10.45 15.89
N GLY A 76 -5.50 -11.41 15.22
CA GLY A 76 -6.63 -11.13 14.32
C GLY A 76 -6.22 -10.74 12.90
N LYS A 77 -5.05 -11.21 12.43
CA LYS A 77 -4.54 -10.96 11.06
C LYS A 77 -5.54 -11.39 9.99
N SER A 78 -5.90 -12.66 9.96
CA SER A 78 -6.86 -13.23 9.00
C SER A 78 -8.25 -12.61 9.12
N THR A 79 -8.65 -12.18 10.33
CA THR A 79 -9.89 -11.42 10.53
C THR A 79 -9.82 -10.06 9.83
N LEU A 80 -8.70 -9.33 9.94
CA LEU A 80 -8.51 -8.06 9.26
C LEU A 80 -8.51 -8.22 7.73
N VAL A 81 -7.93 -9.32 7.22
CA VAL A 81 -7.97 -9.66 5.79
C VAL A 81 -9.42 -9.74 5.30
N ASN A 82 -10.26 -10.49 6.03
CA ASN A 82 -11.69 -10.59 5.72
C ASN A 82 -12.41 -9.24 5.83
N THR A 83 -12.08 -8.43 6.85
CA THR A 83 -12.64 -7.07 7.00
C THR A 83 -12.30 -6.19 5.80
N LEU A 84 -11.04 -6.22 5.34
CA LEU A 84 -10.58 -5.42 4.19
C LEU A 84 -11.33 -5.81 2.91
N PHE A 85 -11.55 -7.11 2.68
CA PHE A 85 -12.32 -7.57 1.55
C PHE A 85 -13.80 -7.21 1.65
N LYS A 86 -14.46 -7.42 2.80
CA LYS A 86 -15.89 -7.09 2.98
C LYS A 86 -16.18 -5.58 2.90
N SER A 87 -15.23 -4.74 3.31
CA SER A 87 -15.33 -3.28 3.20
C SER A 87 -15.34 -2.78 1.75
N LYS A 88 -14.74 -3.52 0.80
CA LYS A 88 -14.52 -3.08 -0.58
C LYS A 88 -15.23 -3.92 -1.66
N VAL A 89 -15.33 -5.23 -1.45
CA VAL A 89 -16.01 -6.17 -2.36
C VAL A 89 -17.49 -6.09 -2.05
N SER A 90 -18.20 -5.20 -2.76
CA SER A 90 -19.64 -5.19 -2.99
C SER A 90 -20.50 -5.92 -1.95
N ARG A 91 -21.31 -5.15 -1.20
CA ARG A 91 -22.47 -5.60 -0.40
C ARG A 91 -23.51 -6.44 -1.19
N LYS A 92 -23.24 -6.84 -2.45
CA LYS A 92 -24.14 -7.58 -3.35
C LYS A 92 -23.78 -9.04 -3.60
N SER A 93 -22.67 -9.58 -3.09
CA SER A 93 -22.33 -11.00 -3.36
C SER A 93 -21.54 -11.69 -2.25
N CYS A 94 -22.08 -11.65 -1.03
CA CYS A 94 -21.73 -12.65 -0.03
C CYS A 94 -23.00 -13.40 0.32
N THR A 95 -23.06 -14.68 -0.05
CA THR A 95 -24.06 -15.60 0.47
C THR A 95 -23.95 -15.60 2.01
N PRO A 96 -25.06 -15.53 2.76
CA PRO A 96 -25.03 -15.31 4.22
C PRO A 96 -24.51 -16.49 5.04
N ASN A 97 -23.96 -17.53 4.41
CA ASN A 97 -23.90 -18.86 5.01
C ASN A 97 -22.53 -19.49 4.85
N TYR A 98 -21.55 -18.93 5.56
CA TYR A 98 -20.35 -19.68 5.91
C TYR A 98 -19.68 -19.08 7.16
N GLU A 99 -20.13 -19.51 8.34
CA GLU A 99 -19.40 -19.32 9.58
C GLU A 99 -18.23 -20.33 9.62
N GLU A 100 -17.22 -20.14 8.78
CA GLU A 100 -15.99 -20.89 8.97
C GLU A 100 -15.23 -20.26 10.14
N LYS A 101 -15.08 -21.01 11.24
CA LYS A 101 -14.14 -20.65 12.30
C LYS A 101 -12.77 -20.49 11.64
N ILE A 102 -12.28 -19.25 11.59
CA ILE A 102 -10.95 -18.94 11.08
C ILE A 102 -9.95 -19.77 11.88
N SER A 103 -9.38 -20.80 11.24
CA SER A 103 -8.40 -21.69 11.86
C SER A 103 -7.05 -20.98 11.94
N LYS A 104 -6.13 -21.51 12.76
CA LYS A 104 -4.78 -20.96 12.85
C LYS A 104 -4.07 -21.18 11.51
N THR A 105 -3.57 -20.10 10.90
CA THR A 105 -2.77 -20.14 9.68
C THR A 105 -1.43 -20.84 9.95
N VAL A 106 -1.24 -22.03 9.38
CA VAL A 106 -0.01 -22.86 9.56
C VAL A 106 1.02 -22.60 8.45
N HIS A 107 0.57 -22.20 7.26
CA HIS A 107 1.40 -21.94 6.09
C HIS A 107 1.04 -20.59 5.47
N LEU A 108 1.96 -19.99 4.70
CA LEU A 108 1.64 -18.78 3.94
C LEU A 108 0.52 -19.08 2.93
N GLN A 109 -0.55 -18.29 2.98
CA GLN A 109 -1.70 -18.41 2.09
C GLN A 109 -1.98 -17.07 1.43
N SER A 110 -2.08 -17.07 0.10
CA SER A 110 -2.43 -15.87 -0.67
C SER A 110 -3.88 -15.92 -1.13
N VAL A 111 -4.69 -14.97 -0.69
CA VAL A 111 -6.08 -14.80 -1.12
C VAL A 111 -6.14 -13.64 -2.10
N SER A 112 -6.67 -13.87 -3.31
CA SER A 112 -6.77 -12.84 -4.35
C SER A 112 -8.22 -12.55 -4.69
N HIS A 113 -8.60 -11.28 -4.68
CA HIS A 113 -9.92 -10.80 -5.10
C HIS A 113 -9.78 -9.69 -6.15
N ILE A 114 -10.66 -9.71 -7.14
CA ILE A 114 -10.77 -8.64 -8.13
C ILE A 114 -11.82 -7.65 -7.63
N ILE A 115 -11.38 -6.43 -7.34
CA ILE A 115 -12.20 -5.30 -6.94
C ILE A 115 -12.43 -4.44 -8.18
N GLU A 116 -13.67 -3.99 -8.39
CA GLU A 116 -14.02 -3.08 -9.48
C GLU A 116 -14.65 -1.80 -8.91
N GLU A 117 -14.04 -0.66 -9.20
CA GLU A 117 -14.55 0.65 -8.79
C GLU A 117 -14.57 1.60 -9.99
N LYS A 118 -15.75 2.16 -10.32
CA LYS A 118 -15.94 3.11 -11.44
C LYS A 118 -15.35 2.61 -12.78
N GLY A 119 -15.46 1.30 -13.06
CA GLY A 119 -14.95 0.66 -14.28
C GLY A 119 -13.44 0.35 -14.27
N VAL A 120 -12.74 0.63 -13.16
CA VAL A 120 -11.34 0.25 -12.96
C VAL A 120 -11.29 -1.07 -12.19
N LYS A 121 -10.63 -2.08 -12.78
CA LYS A 121 -10.42 -3.38 -12.13
C LYS A 121 -9.06 -3.42 -11.44
N MET A 122 -9.04 -3.86 -10.20
CA MET A 122 -7.84 -4.06 -9.40
C MET A 122 -7.86 -5.45 -8.78
N LYS A 123 -6.82 -6.24 -9.03
CA LYS A 123 -6.55 -7.50 -8.35
C LYS A 123 -5.81 -7.21 -7.05
N LEU A 124 -6.53 -7.29 -5.93
CA LEU A 124 -5.97 -7.20 -4.59
C LEU A 124 -5.62 -8.61 -4.11
N THR A 125 -4.35 -8.86 -3.84
CA THR A 125 -3.88 -10.10 -3.24
C THR A 125 -3.42 -9.82 -1.82
N VAL A 126 -3.97 -10.55 -0.86
CA VAL A 126 -3.57 -10.46 0.54
C VAL A 126 -2.90 -11.78 0.93
N ILE A 127 -1.67 -11.69 1.42
CA ILE A 127 -0.84 -12.81 1.83
C ILE A 127 -0.94 -12.91 3.35
N ASP A 128 -1.66 -13.91 3.83
CA ASP A 128 -1.72 -14.26 5.25
C ASP A 128 -0.51 -15.10 5.63
N THR A 129 0.12 -14.74 6.74
CA THR A 129 1.34 -15.38 7.23
C THR A 129 1.09 -16.11 8.55
N PRO A 130 1.78 -17.23 8.79
CA PRO A 130 1.71 -17.90 10.08
C PRO A 130 2.16 -16.96 11.20
N GLY A 131 1.55 -17.09 12.37
CA GLY A 131 1.97 -16.33 13.54
C GLY A 131 3.35 -16.77 14.03
N PHE A 132 4.22 -15.81 14.32
CA PHE A 132 5.47 -16.06 15.07
C PHE A 132 5.24 -15.81 16.57
N GLY A 133 6.19 -16.21 17.42
CA GLY A 133 6.12 -15.92 18.87
C GLY A 133 5.34 -16.93 19.71
N ASP A 134 4.96 -18.09 19.15
CA ASP A 134 4.29 -19.18 19.87
C ASP A 134 5.30 -20.22 20.42
N GLN A 135 6.54 -20.22 19.91
CA GLN A 135 7.58 -21.17 20.30
C GLN A 135 8.41 -20.65 21.48
N ILE A 136 9.12 -21.55 22.18
CA ILE A 136 10.05 -21.17 23.27
C ILE A 136 11.26 -20.44 22.70
N ASN A 137 11.87 -20.99 21.65
CA ASN A 137 12.89 -20.30 20.87
C ASN A 137 12.25 -19.70 19.61
N ASN A 138 12.38 -18.39 19.44
CA ASN A 138 11.88 -17.65 18.27
C ASN A 138 13.00 -17.04 17.43
N GLU A 139 14.23 -17.50 17.61
CA GLU A 139 15.33 -17.18 16.72
C GLU A 139 14.92 -17.48 15.27
N ASN A 140 15.25 -16.55 14.36
CA ASN A 140 15.03 -16.70 12.92
C ASN A 140 13.58 -16.88 12.46
N CYS A 141 12.58 -16.57 13.30
CA CYS A 141 11.17 -16.64 12.92
C CYS A 141 10.75 -15.74 11.72
N TRP A 142 11.56 -14.75 11.36
CA TRP A 142 11.37 -13.90 10.18
C TRP A 142 11.84 -14.54 8.87
N GLU A 143 12.70 -15.58 8.91
CA GLU A 143 13.31 -16.16 7.72
C GLU A 143 12.30 -16.64 6.68
N PRO A 144 11.21 -17.36 7.03
CA PRO A 144 10.24 -17.80 6.03
C PRO A 144 9.56 -16.63 5.29
N ILE A 145 9.34 -15.52 6.00
CA ILE A 145 8.70 -14.32 5.45
C ILE A 145 9.67 -13.56 4.55
N VAL A 146 10.92 -13.39 5.00
CA VAL A 146 12.00 -12.77 4.21
C VAL A 146 12.27 -13.59 2.95
N GLN A 147 12.33 -14.92 3.07
CA GLN A 147 12.51 -15.83 1.95
C GLN A 147 11.36 -15.68 0.95
N TYR A 148 10.11 -15.68 1.41
CA TYR A 148 8.96 -15.51 0.52
C TYR A 148 9.01 -14.19 -0.26
N VAL A 149 9.37 -13.08 0.40
CA VAL A 149 9.50 -11.77 -0.28
C VAL A 149 10.60 -11.82 -1.34
N ASN A 150 11.78 -12.35 -0.99
CA ASN A 150 12.90 -12.51 -1.93
C ASN A 150 12.55 -13.43 -3.10
N GLU A 151 11.81 -14.51 -2.86
CA GLU A 151 11.33 -15.40 -3.93
C GLU A 151 10.40 -14.67 -4.91
N GLN A 152 9.58 -13.71 -4.45
CA GLN A 152 8.74 -12.94 -5.36
C GLN A 152 9.58 -11.95 -6.18
N TYR A 153 10.60 -11.33 -5.58
CA TYR A 153 11.55 -10.49 -6.33
C TYR A 153 12.34 -11.30 -7.36
N GLU A 154 12.78 -12.51 -7.00
CA GLU A 154 13.48 -13.42 -7.89
C GLU A 154 12.62 -13.84 -9.09
N LYS A 155 11.35 -14.17 -8.86
CA LYS A 155 10.40 -14.50 -9.93
C LYS A 155 10.23 -13.34 -10.91
N TYR A 156 10.09 -12.13 -10.38
CA TYR A 156 9.96 -10.93 -11.19
C TYR A 156 11.23 -10.65 -12.00
N LEU A 157 12.42 -10.76 -11.38
CA LEU A 157 13.71 -10.58 -12.04
C LEU A 157 13.92 -11.58 -13.17
N LYS A 158 13.56 -12.86 -12.98
CA LYS A 158 13.64 -13.87 -14.03
C LYS A 158 12.75 -13.55 -15.22
N GLU A 159 11.52 -13.07 -14.98
CA GLU A 159 10.63 -12.65 -16.07
C GLU A 159 11.13 -11.39 -16.79
N GLU A 160 11.80 -10.48 -16.08
CA GLU A 160 12.41 -9.29 -16.67
C GLU A 160 13.64 -9.63 -17.54
N LEU A 161 14.48 -10.57 -17.11
CA LEU A 161 15.68 -11.00 -17.83
C LEU A 161 15.38 -11.88 -19.06
N ASN A 162 14.18 -12.46 -19.16
CA ASN A 162 13.80 -13.31 -20.27
C ASN A 162 13.78 -12.52 -21.61
N VAL A 163 14.48 -13.05 -22.63
CA VAL A 163 14.56 -12.45 -23.98
C VAL A 163 13.17 -12.29 -24.60
N ASN A 164 12.32 -13.32 -24.49
CA ASN A 164 10.93 -13.31 -24.95
C ASN A 164 9.99 -12.80 -23.85
N ARG A 165 10.21 -11.57 -23.39
CA ARG A 165 9.39 -10.97 -22.34
C ARG A 165 7.93 -10.84 -22.77
N LYS A 166 7.01 -11.21 -21.88
CA LYS A 166 5.59 -10.91 -22.05
C LYS A 166 5.43 -9.39 -22.11
N LYS A 167 4.49 -8.89 -22.94
CA LYS A 167 4.15 -7.46 -22.99
C LYS A 167 3.74 -6.90 -21.63
N ARG A 168 3.25 -7.77 -20.75
CA ARG A 168 2.92 -7.47 -19.36
C ARG A 168 3.46 -8.58 -18.46
N ILE A 169 4.33 -8.22 -17.54
CA ILE A 169 4.86 -9.09 -16.50
C ILE A 169 3.85 -9.10 -15.34
N PRO A 170 3.36 -10.27 -14.89
CA PRO A 170 2.53 -10.36 -13.69
C PRO A 170 3.33 -9.93 -12.45
N ASP A 171 2.79 -8.97 -11.69
CA ASP A 171 3.47 -8.46 -10.51
C ASP A 171 3.01 -9.23 -9.26
N THR A 172 3.85 -10.15 -8.79
CA THR A 172 3.63 -10.91 -7.55
C THR A 172 4.40 -10.35 -6.35
N ARG A 173 5.11 -9.23 -6.51
CA ARG A 173 5.95 -8.65 -5.45
C ARG A 173 5.09 -8.09 -4.34
N VAL A 174 5.57 -8.19 -3.10
CA VAL A 174 4.87 -7.61 -1.95
C VAL A 174 5.11 -6.09 -1.96
N HIS A 175 4.05 -5.30 -2.09
CA HIS A 175 4.18 -3.83 -2.11
C HIS A 175 4.15 -3.24 -0.70
N CYS A 176 3.31 -3.81 0.17
CA CYS A 176 3.14 -3.33 1.53
C CYS A 176 3.03 -4.50 2.51
N CYS A 177 3.70 -4.37 3.65
CA CYS A 177 3.56 -5.27 4.78
C CYS A 177 2.84 -4.56 5.94
N VAL A 178 1.66 -5.05 6.31
CA VAL A 178 0.93 -4.59 7.50
C VAL A 178 1.42 -5.40 8.70
N TYR A 179 2.10 -4.73 9.63
CA TYR A 179 2.73 -5.37 10.78
C TYR A 179 1.90 -5.19 12.05
N PHE A 180 1.40 -6.30 12.60
CA PHE A 180 0.51 -6.30 13.77
C PHE A 180 1.30 -6.32 15.06
N LEU A 181 1.10 -5.28 15.86
CA LEU A 181 1.62 -5.13 17.20
C LEU A 181 0.56 -5.54 18.23
N PRO A 182 0.94 -6.32 19.26
CA PRO A 182 0.03 -6.63 20.35
C PRO A 182 -0.31 -5.37 21.15
N ALA A 183 -1.57 -5.22 21.56
CA ALA A 183 -2.03 -4.15 22.44
C ALA A 183 -1.63 -4.40 23.91
N THR A 184 -0.33 -4.37 24.20
CA THR A 184 0.20 -4.56 25.57
C THR A 184 0.14 -3.30 26.43
N GLY A 185 0.09 -2.11 25.82
CA GLY A 185 0.12 -0.82 26.53
C GLY A 185 1.51 -0.40 27.02
N HIS A 186 2.53 -1.23 26.83
CA HIS A 186 3.90 -0.98 27.30
C HIS A 186 4.82 -0.54 26.15
N TRP A 187 5.90 -1.30 25.93
CA TRP A 187 6.97 -1.02 24.97
C TRP A 187 6.90 -2.00 23.81
N LEU A 188 7.59 -1.66 22.72
CA LEU A 188 7.77 -2.56 21.61
C LEU A 188 8.63 -3.76 22.05
N ARG A 189 8.19 -4.99 21.76
CA ARG A 189 8.93 -6.18 22.19
C ARG A 189 10.22 -6.31 21.38
N PRO A 190 11.31 -6.84 21.97
CA PRO A 190 12.58 -7.03 21.26
C PRO A 190 12.45 -7.88 19.99
N ILE A 191 11.59 -8.90 20.01
CA ILE A 191 11.29 -9.73 18.83
C ILE A 191 10.67 -8.89 17.71
N ASP A 192 9.76 -7.97 18.03
CA ASP A 192 9.09 -7.14 17.04
C ASP A 192 10.04 -6.07 16.48
N VAL A 193 10.92 -5.50 17.32
CA VAL A 193 12.01 -4.59 16.92
C VAL A 193 12.91 -5.25 15.88
N GLU A 194 13.42 -6.44 16.17
CA GLU A 194 14.34 -7.15 15.28
C GLU A 194 13.65 -7.59 13.98
N PHE A 195 12.40 -8.05 14.07
CA PHE A 195 11.60 -8.42 12.90
C PHE A 195 11.41 -7.21 11.97
N MET A 196 10.92 -6.08 12.49
CA MET A 196 10.69 -4.89 11.69
C MET A 196 11.98 -4.28 11.15
N ARG A 197 13.09 -4.35 11.90
CA ARG A 197 14.41 -3.90 11.43
C ARG A 197 14.88 -4.68 10.21
N ARG A 198 14.69 -6.00 10.18
CA ARG A 198 15.06 -6.84 9.02
C ARG A 198 14.10 -6.64 7.86
N LEU A 199 12.80 -6.64 8.15
CA LEU A 199 11.76 -6.54 7.14
C LEU A 199 11.72 -5.15 6.48
N GLY A 200 12.00 -4.07 7.22
CA GLY A 200 12.00 -2.69 6.71
C GLY A 200 13.16 -2.36 5.77
N LYS A 201 14.08 -3.31 5.56
CA LYS A 201 15.11 -3.24 4.51
C LYS A 201 14.63 -3.75 3.16
N ILE A 202 13.59 -4.58 3.14
CA ILE A 202 13.15 -5.30 1.94
C ILE A 202 11.72 -4.95 1.51
N VAL A 203 10.89 -4.43 2.41
CA VAL A 203 9.49 -4.08 2.08
C VAL A 203 9.04 -2.88 2.91
N SER A 204 8.07 -2.12 2.37
CA SER A 204 7.42 -1.03 3.08
C SER A 204 6.54 -1.56 4.22
N ILE A 205 6.82 -1.14 5.46
CA ILE A 205 6.11 -1.58 6.65
C ILE A 205 5.11 -0.52 7.12
N VAL A 206 3.87 -0.93 7.34
CA VAL A 206 2.82 -0.14 8.00
C VAL A 206 2.48 -0.82 9.34
N PRO A 207 2.92 -0.28 10.49
CA PRO A 207 2.63 -0.89 11.77
C PRO A 207 1.20 -0.56 12.23
N VAL A 208 0.52 -1.56 12.78
CA VAL A 208 -0.85 -1.47 13.27
C VAL A 208 -0.95 -2.08 14.66
N ILE A 209 -1.66 -1.43 15.57
CA ILE A 209 -2.01 -1.98 16.88
C ILE A 209 -3.22 -2.89 16.69
N ALA A 210 -3.02 -4.17 16.98
CA ALA A 210 -4.04 -5.19 16.87
C ALA A 210 -5.01 -5.15 18.06
N LYS A 211 -6.29 -5.48 17.83
CA LYS A 211 -7.33 -5.53 18.86
C LYS A 211 -7.36 -4.25 19.70
N ALA A 212 -7.39 -3.11 19.04
CA ALA A 212 -7.38 -1.81 19.73
C ALA A 212 -8.59 -1.61 20.68
N ASP A 213 -9.63 -2.45 20.57
CA ASP A 213 -10.76 -2.50 21.50
C ASP A 213 -10.38 -2.94 22.93
N THR A 214 -9.15 -3.44 23.15
CA THR A 214 -8.66 -3.80 24.48
C THR A 214 -8.04 -2.62 25.26
N LEU A 215 -7.78 -1.49 24.59
CA LEU A 215 -7.17 -0.31 25.20
C LEU A 215 -8.21 0.81 25.29
N THR A 216 -8.14 1.58 26.37
CA THR A 216 -8.88 2.85 26.46
C THR A 216 -8.29 3.90 25.50
N LEU A 217 -9.01 5.00 25.28
CA LEU A 217 -8.55 6.06 24.37
C LEU A 217 -7.23 6.69 24.83
N ASP A 218 -7.06 6.87 26.14
CA ASP A 218 -5.86 7.45 26.75
C ASP A 218 -4.68 6.47 26.66
N GLU A 219 -4.88 5.21 27.03
CA GLU A 219 -3.85 4.16 26.90
C GLU A 219 -3.40 3.98 25.45
N ARG A 220 -4.34 4.05 24.50
CA ARG A 220 -4.04 4.00 23.06
C ARG A 220 -3.13 5.14 22.63
N LEU A 221 -3.38 6.36 23.12
CA LEU A 221 -2.59 7.54 22.77
C LEU A 221 -1.18 7.46 23.37
N GLU A 222 -1.07 7.08 24.65
CA GLU A 222 0.23 6.83 25.29
C GLU A 222 1.02 5.73 24.58
N PHE A 223 0.35 4.61 24.26
CA PHE A 223 1.00 3.47 23.62
C PHE A 223 1.51 3.82 22.22
N LYS A 224 0.75 4.60 21.44
CA LYS A 224 1.21 5.13 20.15
C LYS A 224 2.45 5.99 20.28
N GLN A 225 2.49 6.89 21.26
CA GLN A 225 3.66 7.74 21.50
C GLN A 225 4.89 6.91 21.86
N ARG A 226 4.75 5.93 22.74
CA ARG A 226 5.84 4.99 23.10
C ARG A 226 6.35 4.21 21.88
N ILE A 227 5.46 3.64 21.08
CA ILE A 227 5.85 2.91 19.86
C ILE A 227 6.61 3.83 18.89
N ARG A 228 6.19 5.08 18.70
CA ARG A 228 6.92 6.01 17.83
C ARG A 228 8.33 6.30 18.34
N GLN A 229 8.48 6.50 19.64
CA GLN A 229 9.80 6.70 20.26
C GLN A 229 10.68 5.47 20.07
N ASP A 230 10.14 4.27 20.29
CA ASP A 230 10.87 3.01 20.10
C ASP A 230 11.28 2.78 18.63
N LEU A 231 10.40 3.09 17.68
CA LEU A 231 10.69 2.98 16.24
C LEU A 231 11.84 3.93 15.83
N GLN A 232 11.82 5.17 16.35
CA GLN A 232 12.86 6.16 16.09
C GLN A 232 14.19 5.77 16.75
N ALA A 233 14.17 5.37 18.03
CA ALA A 233 15.36 4.96 18.76
C ALA A 233 16.06 3.75 18.13
N ASN A 234 15.30 2.84 17.53
CA ASN A 234 15.83 1.64 16.87
C ASN A 234 16.15 1.82 15.38
N GLY A 235 15.90 3.01 14.81
CA GLY A 235 16.12 3.32 13.40
C GLY A 235 15.25 2.49 12.45
N ILE A 236 14.02 2.14 12.86
CA ILE A 236 13.11 1.32 12.05
C ILE A 236 12.40 2.23 11.04
N ARG A 237 12.61 1.94 9.75
CA ARG A 237 11.99 2.68 8.65
C ARG A 237 10.58 2.17 8.40
N VAL A 238 9.59 2.96 8.81
CA VAL A 238 8.16 2.73 8.53
C VAL A 238 7.70 3.63 7.40
N TYR A 239 6.69 3.17 6.66
CA TYR A 239 6.08 3.93 5.58
C TYR A 239 5.02 4.90 6.13
N PRO A 240 4.90 6.14 5.61
CA PRO A 240 5.71 6.78 4.57
C PRO A 240 7.06 7.32 5.09
N GLN A 241 8.17 7.02 4.40
CA GLN A 241 9.50 7.49 4.79
C GLN A 241 9.71 8.96 4.41
N LYS A 242 10.30 9.76 5.31
CA LYS A 242 10.59 11.20 5.08
C LYS A 242 11.49 11.47 3.88
N GLU A 243 12.32 10.49 3.53
CA GLU A 243 13.30 10.57 2.44
C GLU A 243 12.64 10.48 1.05
N TYR A 244 11.38 10.04 0.97
CA TYR A 244 10.66 9.86 -0.29
C TYR A 244 9.57 10.92 -0.51
N ASP A 245 9.50 11.96 0.32
CA ASP A 245 8.57 13.07 0.10
C ASP A 245 9.07 13.89 -1.11
N GLU A 246 8.34 13.84 -2.22
CA GLU A 246 8.71 14.54 -3.47
C GLU A 246 8.50 16.06 -3.34
N ASP A 247 7.30 16.46 -2.89
CA ASP A 247 6.86 17.85 -2.81
C ASP A 247 6.43 18.27 -1.39
N ALA A 248 6.27 19.59 -1.18
CA ALA A 248 5.81 20.15 0.09
C ALA A 248 4.38 19.71 0.45
N GLU A 249 3.51 19.52 -0.54
CA GLU A 249 2.14 19.04 -0.34
C GLU A 249 2.14 17.57 0.14
N ASP A 250 2.94 16.72 -0.51
CA ASP A 250 3.12 15.32 -0.12
C ASP A 250 3.71 15.21 1.28
N ARG A 251 4.67 16.07 1.62
CA ARG A 251 5.22 16.12 2.98
C ARG A 251 4.14 16.42 4.03
N ILE A 252 3.25 17.38 3.77
CA ILE A 252 2.14 17.71 4.69
C ILE A 252 1.16 16.53 4.80
N LEU A 253 0.85 15.86 3.69
CA LEU A 253 -0.03 14.69 3.68
C LEU A 253 0.60 13.52 4.46
N ASN A 254 1.87 13.23 4.20
CA ASN A 254 2.63 12.15 4.82
C ASN A 254 2.86 12.42 6.30
N ASP A 255 3.09 13.67 6.72
CA ASP A 255 3.23 14.03 8.13
C ASP A 255 1.94 13.75 8.92
N LYS A 256 0.76 14.06 8.37
CA LYS A 256 -0.53 13.68 8.98
C LYS A 256 -0.67 12.16 9.13
N ILE A 257 -0.14 11.38 8.19
CA ILE A 257 -0.17 9.92 8.27
C ILE A 257 0.79 9.41 9.33
N ARG A 258 2.02 9.95 9.37
CA ARG A 258 3.05 9.61 10.37
C ARG A 258 2.57 9.89 11.79
N GLU A 259 1.81 10.97 11.99
CA GLU A 259 1.16 11.29 13.27
C GLU A 259 0.07 10.31 13.68
N ASN A 260 -0.52 9.58 12.74
CA ASN A 260 -1.55 8.57 13.03
C ASN A 260 -0.97 7.17 13.23
N ILE A 261 0.20 6.89 12.67
CA ILE A 261 0.91 5.61 12.80
C ILE A 261 1.43 5.43 14.25
N PRO A 262 1.34 4.23 14.85
CA PRO A 262 0.68 3.03 14.33
C PRO A 262 -0.86 3.13 14.39
N PHE A 263 -1.55 2.60 13.38
CA PHE A 263 -3.01 2.63 13.33
C PHE A 263 -3.62 1.66 14.33
N ALA A 264 -4.57 2.12 15.13
CA ALA A 264 -5.27 1.31 16.11
C ALA A 264 -6.52 0.67 15.48
N VAL A 265 -6.42 -0.62 15.15
CA VAL A 265 -7.41 -1.32 14.33
C VAL A 265 -8.17 -2.39 15.10
N VAL A 266 -9.43 -2.56 14.73
CA VAL A 266 -10.31 -3.63 15.19
C VAL A 266 -10.78 -4.39 13.96
N GLY A 267 -10.56 -5.69 13.92
CA GLY A 267 -11.03 -6.55 12.83
C GLY A 267 -12.36 -7.21 13.17
N THR A 268 -13.24 -7.33 12.18
CA THR A 268 -14.47 -8.13 12.27
C THR A 268 -14.82 -8.76 10.92
N ASP A 269 -15.35 -9.97 10.97
CA ASP A 269 -15.97 -10.66 9.85
C ASP A 269 -17.50 -10.60 9.90
N LYS A 270 -18.10 -10.03 10.96
CA LYS A 270 -19.55 -9.99 11.17
C LYS A 270 -20.15 -8.64 10.80
N GLU A 271 -21.30 -8.72 10.16
CA GLU A 271 -22.17 -7.56 9.91
C GLU A 271 -23.28 -7.50 10.96
N HIS A 272 -23.55 -6.30 11.44
CA HIS A 272 -24.63 -6.02 12.36
C HIS A 272 -25.47 -4.86 11.84
N GLN A 273 -26.75 -4.83 12.20
CA GLN A 273 -27.63 -3.72 11.85
C GLN A 273 -27.63 -2.70 12.99
N VAL A 274 -27.15 -1.48 12.69
CA VAL A 274 -27.15 -0.34 13.62
C VAL A 274 -27.84 0.82 12.91
N ASN A 275 -28.84 1.43 13.56
CA ASN A 275 -29.61 2.55 13.00
C ASN A 275 -30.20 2.25 11.60
N GLY A 276 -30.66 1.01 11.38
CA GLY A 276 -31.23 0.55 10.10
C GLY A 276 -30.19 0.18 9.03
N ASN A 277 -28.92 0.57 9.18
CA ASN A 277 -27.84 0.28 8.24
C ASN A 277 -27.07 -1.00 8.63
N LYS A 278 -26.74 -1.84 7.64
CA LYS A 278 -25.80 -2.95 7.83
C LYS A 278 -24.38 -2.41 7.87
N VAL A 279 -23.72 -2.58 9.00
CA VAL A 279 -22.35 -2.12 9.26
C VAL A 279 -21.48 -3.29 9.69
N LEU A 280 -20.20 -3.27 9.31
CA LEU A 280 -19.20 -4.20 9.84
C LEU A 280 -18.91 -3.81 11.29
N GLY A 281 -19.20 -4.72 12.21
CA GLY A 281 -19.04 -4.43 13.64
C GLY A 281 -18.63 -5.65 14.45
N ARG A 282 -17.97 -5.40 15.57
CA ARG A 282 -17.65 -6.42 16.58
C ARG A 282 -18.63 -6.28 17.73
N LYS A 283 -19.51 -7.27 17.91
CA LYS A 283 -20.45 -7.31 19.05
C LYS A 283 -19.73 -7.72 20.32
N THR A 284 -19.75 -6.84 21.32
CA THR A 284 -19.27 -7.09 22.69
C THR A 284 -20.47 -7.20 23.64
N LYS A 285 -20.21 -7.41 24.93
CA LYS A 285 -21.26 -7.37 25.97
C LYS A 285 -21.81 -5.96 26.21
N TRP A 286 -21.03 -4.93 25.92
CA TRP A 286 -21.35 -3.52 26.19
C TRP A 286 -21.94 -2.79 24.99
N GLY A 287 -21.75 -3.31 23.78
CA GLY A 287 -22.22 -2.66 22.57
C GLY A 287 -21.59 -3.22 21.30
N ILE A 288 -21.87 -2.58 20.17
CA ILE A 288 -21.33 -2.95 18.86
C ILE A 288 -20.26 -1.94 18.49
N ILE A 289 -19.03 -2.42 18.30
CA ILE A 289 -17.92 -1.59 17.83
C ILE A 289 -17.95 -1.60 16.31
N GLU A 290 -18.45 -0.53 15.71
CA GLU A 290 -18.41 -0.32 14.27
C GLU A 290 -16.96 -0.12 13.79
N VAL A 291 -16.50 -0.97 12.88
CA VAL A 291 -15.10 -0.99 12.42
C VAL A 291 -14.80 0.11 11.39
N GLU A 292 -15.80 0.55 10.64
CA GLU A 292 -15.62 1.64 9.67
C GLU A 292 -15.79 3.04 10.27
N ASN A 293 -16.22 3.11 11.53
CA ASN A 293 -16.49 4.37 12.20
C ASN A 293 -15.21 4.91 12.85
N VAL A 294 -14.80 6.12 12.43
CA VAL A 294 -13.57 6.80 12.89
C VAL A 294 -13.60 7.09 14.40
N ALA A 295 -14.79 7.25 14.98
CA ALA A 295 -14.93 7.44 16.44
C ALA A 295 -14.57 6.18 17.24
N HIS A 296 -14.71 4.99 16.64
CA HIS A 296 -14.45 3.72 17.32
C HIS A 296 -13.06 3.17 17.04
N CYS A 297 -12.61 3.19 15.80
CA CYS A 297 -11.27 2.73 15.45
C CYS A 297 -10.74 3.38 14.16
N GLU A 298 -9.45 3.20 13.93
CA GLU A 298 -8.74 3.85 12.82
C GLU A 298 -8.59 2.94 11.60
N PHE A 299 -9.40 1.88 11.52
CA PHE A 299 -9.38 0.97 10.38
C PHE A 299 -9.74 1.69 9.07
N ALA A 300 -10.64 2.67 9.11
CA ALA A 300 -10.96 3.50 7.95
C ALA A 300 -9.72 4.22 7.40
N HIS A 301 -8.85 4.74 8.28
CA HIS A 301 -7.60 5.39 7.88
C HIS A 301 -6.61 4.38 7.27
N LEU A 302 -6.44 3.20 7.87
CA LEU A 302 -5.59 2.14 7.29
C LEU A 302 -6.08 1.72 5.89
N ARG A 303 -7.39 1.50 5.73
CA ARG A 303 -8.00 1.13 4.45
C ARG A 303 -7.78 2.21 3.39
N ASP A 304 -7.96 3.47 3.77
CA ASP A 304 -7.86 4.60 2.86
C ASP A 304 -6.40 4.89 2.49
N LEU A 305 -5.44 4.63 3.38
CA LEU A 305 -4.02 4.59 3.08
C LEU A 305 -3.71 3.51 2.02
N LEU A 306 -4.06 2.25 2.30
CA LEU A 306 -3.66 1.10 1.49
C LEU A 306 -4.33 1.04 0.10
N ILE A 307 -5.60 1.47 0.00
CA ILE A 307 -6.42 1.22 -1.20
C ILE A 307 -6.75 2.51 -1.97
N ARG A 308 -6.82 3.68 -1.31
CA ARG A 308 -7.30 4.91 -1.96
C ARG A 308 -6.17 5.88 -2.28
N SER A 309 -5.39 6.26 -1.27
CA SER A 309 -4.48 7.41 -1.36
C SER A 309 -3.07 7.01 -1.76
N HIS A 310 -2.50 6.01 -1.11
CA HIS A 310 -1.06 5.70 -1.19
C HIS A 310 -0.77 4.39 -1.92
N LEU A 311 -1.75 3.83 -2.65
CA LEU A 311 -1.57 2.57 -3.36
C LEU A 311 -0.46 2.67 -4.40
N GLN A 312 -0.48 3.72 -5.21
CA GLN A 312 0.50 3.90 -6.29
C GLN A 312 1.89 4.18 -5.72
N ASP A 313 1.99 5.08 -4.73
CA ASP A 313 3.27 5.37 -4.06
C ASP A 313 3.89 4.13 -3.40
N LEU A 314 3.09 3.30 -2.72
CA LEU A 314 3.56 2.01 -2.18
C LEU A 314 4.13 1.08 -3.26
N LYS A 315 3.55 1.08 -4.47
CA LYS A 315 4.07 0.31 -5.59
C LYS A 315 5.37 0.91 -6.14
N ASP A 316 5.45 2.22 -6.23
CA ASP A 316 6.62 2.92 -6.76
C ASP A 316 7.82 2.76 -5.82
N VAL A 317 7.61 2.89 -4.50
CA VAL A 317 8.64 2.56 -3.50
C VAL A 317 9.06 1.08 -3.60
N ALA A 318 8.09 0.15 -3.76
CA ALA A 318 8.40 -1.26 -3.90
C ALA A 318 9.22 -1.58 -5.16
N HIS A 319 8.96 -0.88 -6.27
CA HIS A 319 9.68 -1.08 -7.52
C HIS A 319 11.03 -0.37 -7.55
N ASN A 320 11.04 0.94 -7.30
CA ASN A 320 12.20 1.80 -7.51
C ASN A 320 13.23 1.69 -6.38
N ILE A 321 12.80 1.33 -5.16
CA ILE A 321 13.70 1.21 -4.01
C ILE A 321 13.95 -0.25 -3.69
N HIS A 322 12.92 -0.98 -3.25
CA HIS A 322 13.13 -2.32 -2.66
C HIS A 322 13.56 -3.34 -3.71
N TYR A 323 12.86 -3.39 -4.85
CA TYR A 323 13.20 -4.30 -5.94
C TYR A 323 14.53 -3.94 -6.61
N GLU A 324 14.79 -2.66 -6.91
CA GLU A 324 16.08 -2.25 -7.48
C GLU A 324 17.25 -2.55 -6.54
N THR A 325 17.10 -2.33 -5.23
CA THR A 325 18.12 -2.71 -4.24
C THR A 325 18.40 -4.22 -4.29
N TYR A 326 17.35 -5.05 -4.37
CA TYR A 326 17.50 -6.49 -4.52
C TYR A 326 18.17 -6.87 -5.86
N ARG A 327 17.77 -6.22 -6.95
CA ARG A 327 18.30 -6.45 -8.30
C ARG A 327 19.79 -6.12 -8.38
N VAL A 328 20.21 -4.96 -7.87
CA VAL A 328 21.63 -4.57 -7.82
C VAL A 328 22.45 -5.59 -7.02
N LYS A 329 21.93 -6.01 -5.86
CA LYS A 329 22.60 -7.03 -5.04
C LYS A 329 22.76 -8.35 -5.81
N ARG A 330 21.71 -8.81 -6.48
CA ARG A 330 21.74 -10.05 -7.27
C ARG A 330 22.68 -9.99 -8.47
N LEU A 331 22.67 -8.90 -9.22
CA LEU A 331 23.57 -8.73 -10.36
C LEU A 331 25.03 -8.70 -9.92
N ASN A 332 25.34 -8.06 -8.79
CA ASN A 332 26.69 -8.07 -8.23
C ASN A 332 27.12 -9.47 -7.76
N GLU A 333 26.21 -10.25 -7.14
CA GLU A 333 26.46 -11.64 -6.77
C GLU A 333 26.66 -12.54 -8.00
N SER A 334 25.88 -12.35 -9.06
CA SER A 334 26.05 -13.07 -10.33
C SER A 334 27.36 -12.74 -11.01
N ASN A 335 27.79 -11.47 -10.99
CA ASN A 335 29.09 -11.05 -11.51
C ASN A 335 30.25 -11.59 -10.67
N ALA A 336 30.08 -11.71 -9.35
CA ALA A 336 31.10 -12.26 -8.46
C ALA A 336 31.20 -13.79 -8.57
N ASN A 337 30.08 -14.49 -8.80
CA ASN A 337 30.01 -15.96 -8.87
C ASN A 337 30.07 -16.50 -10.32
N GLY A 338 30.16 -15.64 -11.34
CA GLY A 338 30.02 -16.02 -12.75
C GLY A 338 30.90 -15.20 -13.70
N VAL A 339 32.07 -15.78 -14.01
CA VAL A 339 32.91 -15.54 -15.18
C VAL A 339 33.72 -14.23 -15.17
N ALA A 340 35.02 -14.40 -14.90
CA ALA A 340 36.06 -13.64 -15.59
C ALA A 340 35.74 -13.66 -17.09
N LEU A 341 35.10 -12.60 -17.58
CA LEU A 341 35.17 -12.24 -18.98
C LEU A 341 36.65 -11.92 -19.22
N SER A 342 37.40 -12.95 -19.61
CA SER A 342 38.70 -12.81 -20.23
C SER A 342 38.60 -11.65 -21.24
N PRO A 343 39.49 -10.64 -21.16
CA PRO A 343 39.49 -9.58 -22.14
C PRO A 343 39.62 -10.24 -23.51
N LEU A 344 38.68 -9.97 -24.41
CA LEU A 344 38.83 -10.30 -25.82
C LEU A 344 40.10 -9.62 -26.31
N THR A 345 41.22 -10.35 -26.31
CA THR A 345 42.37 -10.04 -27.14
C THR A 345 41.90 -10.24 -28.58
N LEU A 346 41.56 -9.12 -29.22
CA LEU A 346 41.52 -8.99 -30.67
C LEU A 346 42.94 -9.22 -31.19
N GLU A 347 43.30 -10.48 -31.44
CA GLU A 347 44.40 -10.78 -32.35
C GLU A 347 43.89 -10.60 -33.79
N ASN A 348 44.32 -9.50 -34.40
CA ASN A 348 44.29 -9.31 -35.84
C ASN A 348 45.16 -10.40 -36.50
N GLY A 349 44.52 -11.41 -37.08
CA GLY A 349 45.15 -12.41 -37.95
C GLY A 349 45.00 -12.01 -39.41
N THR A 350 46.04 -11.39 -39.95
CA THR A 350 46.22 -11.00 -41.34
C THR A 350 46.12 -12.19 -42.29
N LEU A 351 45.46 -11.97 -43.42
CA LEU A 351 45.33 -12.87 -44.55
C LEU A 351 46.69 -13.05 -45.26
N GLU A 352 47.28 -14.25 -45.23
CA GLU A 352 48.28 -14.66 -46.23
C GLU A 352 47.93 -16.04 -46.82
N LYS A 353 47.85 -16.05 -48.15
CA LYS A 353 47.80 -17.23 -49.01
C LYS A 353 49.20 -17.82 -49.13
N SER A 354 49.32 -19.15 -49.20
CA SER A 354 49.88 -19.89 -50.37
C SER A 354 50.30 -21.32 -50.01
N ASP A 355 49.84 -22.24 -50.85
CA ASP A 355 50.57 -23.35 -51.47
C ASP A 355 51.09 -24.57 -50.66
N THR A 356 50.54 -25.72 -51.08
CA THR A 356 51.20 -27.00 -51.41
C THR A 356 52.18 -27.62 -50.40
N GLU A 357 51.89 -28.84 -49.91
CA GLU A 357 52.46 -30.09 -50.44
C GLU A 357 52.02 -31.32 -49.60
N SER A 358 51.93 -32.43 -50.33
CA SER A 358 51.82 -33.83 -49.93
C SER A 358 52.66 -34.26 -48.73
N HIS A 359 52.14 -35.19 -47.90
CA HIS A 359 52.58 -36.59 -47.90
C HIS A 359 51.83 -37.46 -46.87
N LEU A 360 51.42 -38.64 -47.39
CA LEU A 360 51.14 -39.94 -46.75
C LEU A 360 49.88 -40.12 -45.90
#